data_AF-R5IWJ2-F1
#
_entry.id   AF-R5IWJ2-F1
#
_cell.length_a   1.000
_cell.length_b   1.000
_cell.length_c   1.000
_cell.angle_alpha   90.00
_cell.angle_beta   90.00
_cell.angle_gamma   90.00
#
_symmetry.space_group_name_H-M   'P 1'
#
loop_
_entity.id
_entity.type
_entity.pdbx_description
1 polymer ?
#
loop_
_entity_poly.entity_id
_entity_poly.type
_entity_poly.pdbx_seq_one_letter_code
_entity_poly.pdbx_strand_id
1 'polypeptide(L)'
;MILYPFPPGSALKCGIAGFDEEKREPAAELYLLAPGTVPPAEFDGGYLFCEAPGCRDARLLQPVQTAVPDAPAVWCDTQVSGGSLEGYLRGLLPVWGDRLWVYLAPIRMLFPVPCPSGVGTPLDETAADALTARHPSHFSPELVCRYCFFRDEDGDAHVFLYDTEETCREKLNLLRRLGVRRVFGEIPQT
;
A
#
# COMPACT_ATOMS: atom_id res chain seq x y z
N MET A 1 -6.70 9.41 -12.61
CA MET A 1 -6.69 8.48 -11.45
C MET A 1 -7.10 9.30 -10.24
N ILE A 2 -7.89 8.75 -9.31
CA ILE A 2 -8.25 9.45 -8.07
C ILE A 2 -7.28 9.02 -6.97
N LEU A 3 -6.61 9.99 -6.35
CA LEU A 3 -5.70 9.80 -5.24
C LEU A 3 -6.38 10.22 -3.94
N TYR A 4 -6.40 9.32 -2.96
CA TYR A 4 -6.84 9.59 -1.59
C TYR A 4 -5.61 9.63 -0.67
N PRO A 5 -4.94 10.79 -0.54
CA PRO A 5 -3.76 10.90 0.30
C PRO A 5 -4.15 10.74 1.76
N PHE A 6 -3.51 9.81 2.48
CA PHE A 6 -3.64 9.82 3.94
C PHE A 6 -2.79 10.99 4.44
N PRO A 7 -3.33 11.90 5.28
CA PRO A 7 -2.51 12.96 5.84
C PRO A 7 -1.42 12.33 6.73
N PRO A 8 -0.16 12.77 6.67
CA PRO A 8 0.92 12.21 7.48
C PRO A 8 0.56 12.19 8.97
N GLY A 9 0.68 11.03 9.62
CA GLY A 9 0.34 10.88 11.05
C GLY A 9 -1.16 10.89 11.36
N SER A 10 -2.02 10.67 10.36
CA SER A 10 -3.47 10.63 10.58
C SER A 10 -3.87 9.50 11.50
N ALA A 11 -4.40 9.86 12.66
CA ALA A 11 -5.21 8.95 13.45
C ALA A 11 -6.39 8.47 12.58
N LEU A 12 -6.69 7.17 12.64
CA LEU A 12 -7.70 6.39 11.90
C LEU A 12 -9.17 6.83 12.13
N LYS A 13 -9.46 8.14 12.09
CA LYS A 13 -10.77 8.76 12.33
C LYS A 13 -10.98 10.01 11.46
N CYS A 14 -10.65 9.94 10.19
CA CYS A 14 -10.90 11.04 9.25
C CYS A 14 -11.52 10.54 7.94
N GLY A 15 -12.49 11.31 7.43
CA GLY A 15 -12.90 11.21 6.03
C GLY A 15 -11.82 11.86 5.16
N ILE A 16 -11.40 11.16 4.12
CA ILE A 16 -10.39 11.61 3.17
C ILE A 16 -11.08 11.92 1.84
N ALA A 17 -11.04 13.18 1.44
CA ALA A 17 -11.43 13.57 0.10
C ALA A 17 -10.39 13.02 -0.90
N GLY A 18 -10.87 12.26 -1.88
CA GLY A 18 -10.10 11.86 -3.04
C GLY A 18 -10.03 12.99 -4.05
N PHE A 19 -8.84 13.23 -4.57
CA PHE A 19 -8.57 14.25 -5.56
C PHE A 19 -8.39 13.62 -6.94
N ASP A 20 -9.02 14.20 -7.95
CA ASP A 20 -8.66 13.89 -9.33
C ASP A 20 -7.26 14.44 -9.61
N GLU A 21 -6.33 13.58 -10.00
CA GLU A 21 -4.94 13.96 -10.21
C GLU A 21 -4.74 14.98 -11.34
N GLU A 22 -5.56 14.93 -12.40
CA GLU A 22 -5.44 15.83 -13.56
C GLU A 22 -6.06 17.19 -13.27
N LYS A 23 -7.22 17.20 -12.61
CA LYS A 23 -7.98 18.42 -12.34
C LYS A 23 -7.62 19.09 -11.02
N ARG A 24 -7.01 18.35 -10.09
CA ARG A 24 -6.76 18.75 -8.68
C ARG A 24 -8.04 19.19 -7.95
N GLU A 25 -9.18 18.61 -8.33
CA GLU A 25 -10.49 18.89 -7.75
C GLU A 25 -10.94 17.71 -6.87
N PRO A 26 -11.70 17.95 -5.78
CA PRO A 26 -12.34 16.89 -5.01
C PRO A 26 -13.30 16.09 -5.89
N ALA A 27 -13.16 14.77 -5.91
CA ALA A 27 -13.93 13.89 -6.80
C ALA A 27 -14.73 12.80 -6.07
N ALA A 28 -14.31 12.41 -4.87
CA ALA A 28 -14.95 11.35 -4.07
C ALA A 28 -14.47 11.42 -2.61
N GLU A 29 -15.02 10.58 -1.73
CA GLU A 29 -14.58 10.45 -0.33
C GLU A 29 -14.31 8.97 0.03
N LEU A 30 -13.25 8.73 0.82
CA LEU A 30 -12.88 7.46 1.43
C LEU A 30 -12.74 7.68 2.93
N TYR A 31 -13.36 6.84 3.76
CA TYR A 31 -13.28 6.99 5.21
C TYR A 31 -12.38 5.93 5.83
N LEU A 32 -11.43 6.38 6.66
CA LEU A 32 -10.54 5.49 7.40
C LEU A 32 -11.15 5.12 8.74
N LEU A 33 -11.26 3.82 9.01
CA LEU A 33 -11.76 3.28 10.26
C LEU A 33 -10.62 2.70 11.08
N ALA A 34 -10.59 3.04 12.36
CA ALA A 34 -9.72 2.38 13.31
C ALA A 34 -10.22 0.96 13.60
N PRO A 35 -9.31 0.02 13.92
CA PRO A 35 -9.66 -1.32 14.39
C PRO A 35 -10.73 -1.28 15.48
N GLY A 36 -11.82 -2.02 15.29
CA GLY A 36 -12.91 -2.12 16.26
C GLY A 36 -13.85 -0.91 16.33
N THR A 37 -13.69 0.09 15.46
CA THR A 37 -14.65 1.21 15.36
C THR A 37 -15.80 0.87 14.42
N VAL A 38 -16.99 1.35 14.80
CA VAL A 38 -18.17 1.33 13.94
C VAL A 38 -18.23 2.68 13.21
N PRO A 39 -18.56 2.70 11.91
CA PRO A 39 -18.79 3.94 11.19
C PRO A 39 -19.84 4.82 11.92
N PRO A 40 -19.68 6.16 11.92
CA PRO A 40 -20.70 7.04 12.47
C PRO A 40 -22.07 6.77 11.83
N ALA A 41 -23.14 6.78 12.62
CA ALA A 41 -24.51 6.54 12.12
C ALA A 41 -24.95 7.57 11.07
N GLU A 42 -24.33 8.75 11.10
CA GLU A 42 -24.59 9.89 10.20
C GLU A 42 -23.77 9.81 8.90
N PHE A 43 -22.91 8.79 8.74
CA PHE A 43 -22.07 8.65 7.55
C PHE A 43 -22.90 8.15 6.35
N ASP A 44 -23.21 9.05 5.43
CA ASP A 44 -23.87 8.79 4.14
C ASP A 44 -22.91 8.70 2.95
N GLY A 45 -21.61 8.89 3.18
CA GLY A 45 -20.57 8.86 2.15
C GLY A 45 -20.22 7.46 1.61
N GLY A 46 -19.21 7.41 0.75
CA GLY A 46 -18.87 6.28 -0.12
C GLY A 46 -18.29 5.04 0.57
N TYR A 47 -17.03 4.70 0.27
CA TYR A 47 -16.40 3.45 0.73
C TYR A 47 -15.59 3.65 2.03
N LEU A 48 -15.40 2.56 2.76
CA LEU A 48 -14.67 2.51 4.04
C LEU A 48 -13.40 1.66 3.88
N PHE A 49 -12.30 2.07 4.50
CA PHE A 49 -11.08 1.27 4.62
C PHE A 49 -10.72 1.03 6.09
N CYS A 50 -10.38 -0.21 6.42
CA CYS A 50 -9.93 -0.62 7.76
C CYS A 50 -8.81 -1.64 7.59
N GLU A 51 -7.64 -1.36 8.17
CA GLU A 51 -6.50 -2.28 8.10
C GLU A 51 -6.73 -3.55 8.95
N ALA A 52 -7.52 -3.46 10.02
CA ALA A 52 -7.79 -4.59 10.89
C ALA A 52 -9.11 -5.30 10.55
N PRO A 53 -9.13 -6.65 10.59
CA PRO A 53 -10.35 -7.42 10.46
C PRO A 53 -11.28 -7.14 11.65
N GLY A 54 -12.59 -7.09 11.39
CA GLY A 54 -13.61 -7.00 12.44
C GLY A 54 -14.73 -5.98 12.19
N CYS A 55 -14.53 -5.02 11.29
CA CYS A 55 -15.62 -4.17 10.83
C CYS A 55 -16.58 -4.98 9.95
N ARG A 56 -17.88 -4.94 10.25
CA ARG A 56 -18.95 -5.62 9.51
C ARG A 56 -19.86 -4.62 8.80
N ASP A 57 -19.27 -3.68 8.07
CA ASP A 57 -20.00 -2.73 7.23
C ASP A 57 -19.92 -3.17 5.76
N ALA A 58 -21.04 -3.14 5.04
CA ALA A 58 -21.12 -3.54 3.64
C ALA A 58 -20.32 -2.63 2.68
N ARG A 59 -19.98 -1.41 3.12
CA ARG A 59 -19.17 -0.43 2.37
C ARG A 59 -17.67 -0.63 2.57
N LEU A 60 -17.25 -1.59 3.40
CA LEU A 60 -15.84 -1.89 3.61
C LEU A 60 -15.20 -2.43 2.33
N LEU A 61 -14.07 -1.85 1.93
CA LEU A 61 -13.22 -2.43 0.89
C LEU A 61 -12.78 -3.83 1.35
N GLN A 62 -13.13 -4.86 0.59
CA GLN A 62 -12.75 -6.23 0.92
C GLN A 62 -11.34 -6.55 0.40
N PRO A 63 -10.47 -7.22 1.17
CA PRO A 63 -9.18 -7.68 0.66
C PRO A 63 -9.40 -8.62 -0.53
N VAL A 64 -8.68 -8.43 -1.64
CA VAL A 64 -8.84 -9.26 -2.86
C VAL A 64 -8.70 -10.76 -2.61
N GLN A 65 -7.94 -11.16 -1.58
CA GLN A 65 -7.69 -12.55 -1.21
C GLN A 65 -8.92 -13.23 -0.58
N THR A 66 -9.82 -12.45 0.01
CA THR A 66 -11.00 -12.95 0.74
C THR A 66 -12.31 -12.40 0.20
N ALA A 67 -12.26 -11.55 -0.83
CA ALA A 67 -13.43 -10.89 -1.37
C ALA A 67 -14.39 -11.87 -2.07
N VAL A 68 -15.69 -11.68 -1.85
CA VAL A 68 -16.72 -12.39 -2.61
C VAL A 68 -16.79 -11.85 -4.06
N PRO A 69 -17.13 -12.66 -5.08
CA PRO A 69 -17.08 -12.24 -6.49
C PRO A 69 -17.89 -10.98 -6.84
N ASP A 70 -18.98 -10.74 -6.13
CA ASP A 70 -19.90 -9.62 -6.27
C ASP A 70 -19.58 -8.44 -5.33
N ALA A 71 -18.44 -8.49 -4.61
CA ALA A 71 -18.01 -7.39 -3.75
C ALA A 71 -18.03 -6.06 -4.52
N PRO A 72 -18.64 -5.00 -3.97
CA PRO A 72 -18.82 -3.72 -4.66
C PRO A 72 -17.51 -2.95 -4.82
N ALA A 73 -16.55 -3.19 -3.93
CA ALA A 73 -15.18 -2.71 -4.04
C ALA A 73 -14.23 -3.60 -3.25
N VAL A 74 -13.02 -3.73 -3.79
CA VAL A 74 -11.96 -4.56 -3.22
C VAL A 74 -10.66 -3.78 -3.17
N TRP A 75 -9.71 -4.24 -2.35
CA TRP A 75 -8.39 -3.64 -2.30
C TRP A 75 -7.26 -4.67 -2.26
N CYS A 76 -6.13 -4.26 -2.83
CA CYS A 76 -4.83 -4.89 -2.64
C CYS A 76 -3.79 -3.80 -2.34
N ASP A 77 -2.71 -4.13 -1.65
CA ASP A 77 -1.59 -3.21 -1.46
C ASP A 77 -0.50 -3.36 -2.53
N THR A 78 0.46 -2.43 -2.52
CA THR A 78 1.62 -2.43 -3.42
C THR A 78 2.79 -3.29 -2.94
N GLN A 79 2.68 -4.00 -1.83
CA GLN A 79 3.72 -4.88 -1.28
C GLN A 79 3.48 -6.32 -1.73
N VAL A 80 4.16 -6.74 -2.81
CA VAL A 80 4.05 -8.11 -3.31
C VAL A 80 5.07 -9.02 -2.64
N SER A 81 4.61 -10.16 -2.12
CA SER A 81 5.47 -11.17 -1.48
C SER A 81 6.14 -12.13 -2.47
N GLY A 82 5.82 -12.02 -3.77
CA GLY A 82 6.43 -12.81 -4.83
C GLY A 82 5.99 -12.35 -6.21
N GLY A 83 6.82 -12.63 -7.23
CA GLY A 83 6.59 -12.16 -8.60
C GLY A 83 6.85 -10.66 -8.74
N SER A 84 6.07 -9.99 -9.58
CA SER A 84 6.15 -8.54 -9.80
C SER A 84 4.82 -7.85 -9.49
N LEU A 85 4.89 -6.59 -9.05
CA LEU A 85 3.73 -5.74 -8.81
C LEU A 85 2.88 -5.60 -10.08
N GLU A 86 3.52 -5.42 -11.23
CA GLU A 86 2.82 -5.36 -12.52
C GLU A 86 2.08 -6.68 -12.82
N GLY A 87 2.74 -7.83 -12.64
CA GLY A 87 2.14 -9.13 -12.89
C GLY A 87 0.93 -9.38 -11.98
N TYR A 88 1.06 -9.02 -10.71
CA TYR A 88 -0.02 -9.11 -9.72
C TYR A 88 -1.23 -8.27 -10.13
N LEU A 89 -1.02 -7.00 -10.48
CA LEU A 89 -2.08 -6.09 -10.90
C LEU A 89 -2.74 -6.53 -12.22
N ARG A 90 -1.96 -7.04 -13.18
CA ARG A 90 -2.50 -7.61 -14.43
C ARG A 90 -3.38 -8.83 -14.20
N GLY A 91 -3.16 -9.58 -13.11
CA GLY A 91 -4.03 -10.68 -12.71
C GLY A 91 -5.36 -10.21 -12.10
N LEU A 92 -5.34 -9.09 -11.36
CA LEU A 92 -6.52 -8.57 -10.65
C LEU A 92 -7.44 -7.72 -11.53
N LEU A 93 -6.86 -6.90 -12.42
CA LEU A 93 -7.62 -5.95 -13.24
C LEU A 93 -8.70 -6.59 -14.11
N PRO A 94 -8.48 -7.74 -14.79
CA PRO A 94 -9.53 -8.40 -15.55
C PRO A 94 -10.71 -8.92 -14.71
N VAL A 95 -10.48 -9.17 -13.41
CA VAL A 95 -11.49 -9.73 -12.49
C VAL A 95 -12.30 -8.61 -11.83
N TRP A 96 -11.60 -7.57 -11.36
CA TRP A 96 -12.20 -6.54 -10.52
C TRP A 96 -12.48 -5.24 -11.26
N GLY A 97 -11.72 -4.92 -12.32
CA GLY A 97 -11.88 -3.70 -13.10
C GLY A 97 -11.89 -2.45 -12.22
N ASP A 98 -12.89 -1.58 -12.42
CA ASP A 98 -13.07 -0.33 -11.66
C ASP A 98 -13.37 -0.55 -10.16
N ARG A 99 -13.69 -1.78 -9.74
CA ARG A 99 -13.91 -2.13 -8.33
C ARG A 99 -12.60 -2.29 -7.56
N LEU A 100 -11.45 -2.38 -8.24
CA LEU A 100 -10.14 -2.49 -7.62
C LEU A 100 -9.65 -1.13 -7.13
N TRP A 101 -9.40 -1.05 -5.83
CA TRP A 101 -8.64 0.03 -5.21
C TRP A 101 -7.25 -0.47 -4.88
N VAL A 102 -6.23 0.36 -5.08
CA VAL A 102 -4.85 -0.01 -4.71
C VAL A 102 -4.40 0.83 -3.53
N TYR A 103 -3.98 0.16 -2.46
CA TYR A 103 -3.34 0.77 -1.32
C TYR A 103 -1.85 0.96 -1.61
N LEU A 104 -1.43 2.21 -1.84
CA LEU A 104 -0.01 2.58 -1.84
C LEU A 104 0.49 2.50 -0.40
N ALA A 105 1.11 1.36 -0.08
CA ALA A 105 1.67 1.05 1.23
C ALA A 105 3.19 1.03 1.12
N PRO A 106 3.90 2.14 1.43
CA PRO A 106 5.36 2.20 1.43
C PRO A 106 5.94 1.12 2.33
N ILE A 107 6.83 0.30 1.79
CA ILE A 107 7.52 -0.73 2.57
C ILE A 107 8.71 -0.12 3.32
N ARG A 108 8.99 -0.60 4.52
CA ARG A 108 10.23 -0.34 5.26
C ARG A 108 10.49 -1.51 6.21
N MET A 109 10.95 -2.63 5.65
CA MET A 109 11.03 -3.90 6.37
C MET A 109 12.33 -4.65 6.09
N LEU A 110 12.91 -5.20 7.14
CA LEU A 110 14.06 -6.09 7.11
C LEU A 110 13.59 -7.54 7.10
N PHE A 111 14.15 -8.36 6.21
CA PHE A 111 13.82 -9.77 6.10
C PHE A 111 15.08 -10.64 6.24
N PRO A 112 15.02 -11.74 7.02
CA PRO A 112 16.08 -12.74 7.00
C PRO A 112 16.08 -13.48 5.65
N VAL A 113 17.22 -14.01 5.22
CA VAL A 113 17.34 -14.79 3.98
C VAL A 113 17.92 -16.18 4.29
N PRO A 114 17.16 -17.26 4.06
CA PRO A 114 15.81 -17.30 3.50
C PRO A 114 14.73 -16.76 4.47
N CYS A 115 13.61 -16.27 3.92
CA CYS A 115 12.45 -15.82 4.70
C CYS A 115 11.28 -16.81 4.54
N PRO A 116 11.30 -17.99 5.18
CA PRO A 116 10.25 -19.00 5.01
C PRO A 116 8.88 -18.54 5.55
N SER A 117 8.86 -17.62 6.52
CA SER A 117 7.62 -17.04 7.04
C SER A 117 7.00 -16.00 6.10
N GLY A 118 7.80 -15.39 5.21
CA GLY A 118 7.40 -14.21 4.44
C GLY A 118 7.17 -12.95 5.32
N VAL A 119 7.54 -12.99 6.60
CA VAL A 119 7.32 -11.90 7.56
C VAL A 119 8.63 -11.18 7.83
N GLY A 120 8.63 -9.87 7.60
CA GLY A 120 9.74 -8.98 7.90
C GLY A 120 9.58 -8.26 9.24
N THR A 121 10.63 -7.58 9.66
CA THR A 121 10.64 -6.68 10.82
C THR A 121 10.58 -5.24 10.32
N PRO A 122 9.58 -4.44 10.72
CA PRO A 122 9.52 -3.03 10.37
C PRO A 122 10.70 -2.30 11.02
N LEU A 123 11.35 -1.41 10.25
CA LEU A 123 12.38 -0.53 10.77
C LEU A 123 11.82 0.88 10.98
N ASP A 124 12.39 1.63 11.91
CA ASP A 124 12.20 3.08 11.98
C ASP A 124 13.14 3.79 10.98
N GLU A 125 13.02 5.11 10.89
CA GLU A 125 13.83 5.94 9.98
C GLU A 125 15.32 5.86 10.32
N THR A 126 15.65 5.93 11.60
CA THR A 126 17.05 5.94 12.04
C THR A 126 17.76 4.64 11.67
N ALA A 127 17.11 3.49 11.87
CA ALA A 127 17.64 2.19 11.51
C ALA A 127 17.72 2.00 9.99
N ALA A 128 16.74 2.49 9.23
CA ALA A 128 16.76 2.47 7.77
C ALA A 128 17.92 3.31 7.19
N ASP A 129 18.14 4.50 7.72
CA ASP A 129 19.23 5.39 7.31
C ASP A 129 20.59 4.76 7.63
N ALA A 130 20.74 4.17 8.81
CA ALA A 130 21.97 3.48 9.19
C ALA A 130 22.29 2.30 8.24
N LEU A 131 21.28 1.54 7.81
CA LEU A 131 21.48 0.43 6.87
C LEU A 131 21.84 0.93 5.46
N THR A 132 21.13 1.95 4.97
CA THR A 132 21.34 2.48 3.61
C THR A 132 22.66 3.26 3.48
N ALA A 133 23.18 3.80 4.58
CA ALA A 133 24.52 4.40 4.61
C ALA A 133 25.64 3.34 4.60
N ARG A 134 25.39 2.15 5.15
CA ARG A 134 26.40 1.07 5.28
C ARG A 134 26.42 0.10 4.11
N HIS A 135 25.28 -0.07 3.42
CA HIS A 135 25.12 -1.09 2.39
C HIS A 135 24.62 -0.48 1.07
N PRO A 136 25.10 -0.98 -0.08
CA PRO A 136 24.66 -0.49 -1.37
C PRO A 136 23.17 -0.75 -1.56
N SER A 137 22.50 0.26 -2.11
CA SER A 137 21.08 0.23 -2.37
C SER A 137 20.79 0.08 -3.86
N HIS A 138 19.93 -0.86 -4.21
CA HIS A 138 19.55 -1.19 -5.58
C HIS A 138 18.05 -1.03 -5.78
N PHE A 139 17.61 -0.71 -7.00
CA PHE A 139 16.19 -0.66 -7.34
C PHE A 139 15.74 -2.02 -7.88
N SER A 140 14.63 -2.56 -7.37
CA SER A 140 13.97 -3.73 -7.94
C SER A 140 12.82 -3.28 -8.86
N PRO A 141 12.89 -3.53 -10.18
CA PRO A 141 11.77 -3.23 -11.08
C PRO A 141 10.56 -4.14 -10.84
N GLU A 142 10.74 -5.34 -10.28
CA GLU A 142 9.66 -6.27 -9.98
C GLU A 142 8.81 -5.78 -8.81
N LEU A 143 9.46 -5.36 -7.72
CA LEU A 143 8.79 -4.89 -6.50
C LEU A 143 8.50 -3.38 -6.54
N VAL A 144 9.16 -2.66 -7.46
CA VAL A 144 9.11 -1.20 -7.59
C VAL A 144 9.48 -0.51 -6.27
N CYS A 145 10.55 -1.00 -5.62
CA CYS A 145 11.09 -0.44 -4.39
C CYS A 145 12.63 -0.56 -4.39
N ARG A 146 13.28 0.01 -3.38
CA ARG A 146 14.71 -0.13 -3.17
C ARG A 146 15.01 -1.27 -2.21
N TYR A 147 16.19 -1.86 -2.36
CA TYR A 147 16.66 -2.89 -1.44
C TYR A 147 18.16 -2.81 -1.17
N CYS A 148 18.54 -3.20 0.04
CA CYS A 148 19.92 -3.50 0.42
C CYS A 148 20.01 -4.99 0.75
N PHE A 149 20.96 -5.70 0.14
CA PHE A 149 21.27 -7.09 0.50
C PHE A 149 22.65 -7.13 1.17
N PHE A 150 22.72 -7.75 2.34
CA PHE A 150 23.96 -7.79 3.13
C PHE A 150 24.00 -9.02 4.04
N ARG A 151 25.17 -9.26 4.63
CA ARG A 151 25.35 -10.19 5.75
C ARG A 151 25.66 -9.40 7.00
N ASP A 152 25.10 -9.81 8.14
CA ASP A 152 25.41 -9.22 9.43
C ASP A 152 26.75 -9.75 9.99
N GLU A 153 27.07 -9.37 11.23
CA GLU A 153 28.32 -9.73 11.92
C GLU A 153 28.42 -11.24 12.20
N ASP A 154 27.29 -11.92 12.37
CA ASP A 154 27.19 -13.36 12.56
C ASP A 154 27.24 -14.13 11.22
N GLY A 155 27.21 -13.40 10.10
CA GLY A 155 27.27 -13.92 8.74
C GLY A 155 25.90 -14.27 8.15
N ASP A 156 24.80 -13.99 8.86
CA ASP A 156 23.45 -14.24 8.41
C ASP A 156 23.04 -13.24 7.32
N ALA A 157 22.37 -13.73 6.28
CA ALA A 157 21.98 -12.92 5.13
C ALA A 157 20.65 -12.23 5.39
N HIS A 158 20.57 -10.95 5.03
CA HIS A 158 19.38 -10.12 5.17
C HIS A 158 19.10 -9.34 3.89
N VAL A 159 17.82 -9.06 3.67
CA VAL A 159 17.38 -8.08 2.67
C VAL A 159 16.53 -7.03 3.36
N PHE A 160 16.94 -5.76 3.24
CA PHE A 160 16.14 -4.63 3.66
C PHE A 160 15.40 -4.07 2.44
N LEU A 161 14.08 -4.11 2.45
CA LEU A 161 13.22 -3.54 1.41
C LEU A 161 12.62 -2.23 1.90
N TYR A 162 12.72 -1.18 1.09
CA TYR A 162 12.18 0.12 1.44
C TYR A 162 11.70 0.92 0.24
N ASP A 163 10.65 1.71 0.46
CA ASP A 163 10.20 2.72 -0.49
C ASP A 163 10.78 4.10 -0.17
N THR A 164 10.99 4.89 -1.22
CA THR A 164 11.29 6.32 -1.17
C THR A 164 10.14 7.09 -1.83
N GLU A 165 10.16 8.42 -1.73
CA GLU A 165 9.23 9.26 -2.49
C GLU A 165 9.27 8.91 -4.00
N GLU A 166 10.46 8.70 -4.55
CA GLU A 166 10.68 8.32 -5.95
C GLU A 166 10.04 6.96 -6.29
N THR A 167 10.26 5.93 -5.48
CA THR A 167 9.68 4.60 -5.77
C THR A 167 8.16 4.61 -5.61
N CYS A 168 7.62 5.37 -4.67
CA CYS A 168 6.18 5.60 -4.56
C CYS A 168 5.62 6.30 -5.81
N ARG A 169 6.33 7.29 -6.36
CA ARG A 169 5.95 7.93 -7.64
C ARG A 169 6.01 6.95 -8.80
N GLU A 170 7.00 6.06 -8.85
CA GLU A 170 7.08 5.00 -9.86
C GLU A 170 5.94 3.99 -9.74
N LYS A 171 5.55 3.61 -8.52
CA LYS A 171 4.35 2.79 -8.27
C LYS A 171 3.11 3.48 -8.82
N LEU A 172 2.91 4.76 -8.51
CA LEU A 172 1.77 5.53 -9.05
C LEU A 172 1.78 5.60 -10.59
N ASN A 173 2.95 5.77 -11.19
CA ASN A 173 3.11 5.75 -12.65
C ASN A 173 2.74 4.39 -13.25
N LEU A 174 3.16 3.28 -12.62
CA LEU A 174 2.77 1.93 -13.02
C LEU A 174 1.25 1.73 -12.92
N LEU A 175 0.65 2.10 -11.78
CA LEU A 175 -0.80 2.00 -11.56
C LEU A 175 -1.58 2.77 -12.64
N ARG A 176 -1.13 3.99 -12.98
CA ARG A 176 -1.72 4.80 -14.06
C ARG A 176 -1.62 4.10 -15.41
N ARG A 177 -0.45 3.58 -15.79
CA ARG A 177 -0.24 2.87 -17.07
C ARG A 177 -1.11 1.62 -17.20
N LEU A 178 -1.37 0.93 -16.09
CA LEU A 178 -2.23 -0.25 -16.06
C LEU A 178 -3.72 0.07 -16.02
N GLY A 179 -4.10 1.35 -15.90
CA GLY A 179 -5.50 1.77 -15.89
C GLY A 179 -6.19 1.69 -14.54
N VAL A 180 -5.44 1.61 -13.43
CA VAL A 180 -5.99 1.66 -12.08
C VAL A 180 -6.69 3.00 -11.85
N ARG A 181 -7.94 2.95 -11.39
CA ARG A 181 -8.79 4.14 -11.25
C ARG A 181 -8.67 4.80 -9.89
N ARG A 182 -8.46 4.01 -8.83
CA ARG A 182 -8.53 4.46 -7.43
C ARG A 182 -7.31 3.98 -6.67
N VAL A 183 -6.57 4.92 -6.10
CA VAL A 183 -5.39 4.64 -5.28
C VAL A 183 -5.46 5.48 -4.02
N PHE A 184 -5.14 4.87 -2.89
CA PHE A 184 -5.13 5.53 -1.59
C PHE A 184 -3.85 5.18 -0.84
N GLY A 185 -3.49 5.97 0.17
CA GLY A 185 -2.30 5.73 0.98
C GLY A 185 -1.36 6.93 1.05
N GLU A 186 -0.12 6.68 1.47
CA GLU A 186 0.86 7.73 1.75
C GLU A 186 2.04 7.67 0.78
N ILE A 187 2.56 8.85 0.45
CA ILE A 187 3.91 8.99 -0.10
C ILE A 187 4.76 9.50 1.06
N PRO A 188 5.83 8.77 1.47
CA PRO A 188 6.70 9.25 2.53
C PRO A 188 7.27 10.61 2.13
N GLN A 189 7.16 11.60 3.02
CA GLN A 189 7.82 12.88 2.82
C GLN A 189 9.28 12.74 3.24
N THR A 190 10.17 13.24 2.39
CA THR A 190 11.60 13.30 2.66
C THR A 190 11.93 14.39 3.69
#